data_AF-A0AAN8XKS3-F1
#
_entry.id   AF-A0AAN8XKS3-F1
#
_cell.length_a   1.000
_cell.length_b   1.000
_cell.length_c   1.000
_cell.angle_alpha   90.00
_cell.angle_beta   90.00
_cell.angle_gamma   90.00
#
_symmetry.space_group_name_H-M   'P 1'
#
loop_
_entity.id
_entity.type
_entity.pdbx_description
1 polymer ?
#
loop_
_entity_poly.entity_id
_entity_poly.type
_entity_poly.pdbx_seq_one_letter_code
_entity_poly.pdbx_strand_id
1 'polypeptide(L)'
;STLPVVEIEVLKRVSGSSVASSLFGQPIYLMPTGATSLSFEDIWENRQYVSCLSRQLNEKDEGLLSRVLASPGTLTALVAIFPASHCNGLYR
;
A
#
# COMPACT_ATOMS: atom_id res chain seq x y z
N SER A 1 19.48 -4.40 10.12
CA SER A 1 18.18 -4.26 10.79
C SER A 1 17.13 -4.89 9.89
N THR A 2 16.19 -5.66 10.45
CA THR A 2 15.00 -6.11 9.71
C THR A 2 14.05 -4.91 9.60
N LEU A 3 13.54 -4.65 8.39
CA LEU A 3 12.47 -3.65 8.23
C LEU A 3 11.23 -4.15 8.98
N PRO A 4 10.47 -3.28 9.65
CA PRO A 4 9.25 -3.68 10.32
C PRO A 4 8.24 -4.22 9.30
N VAL A 5 7.68 -5.40 9.58
CA VAL A 5 6.59 -5.97 8.79
C VAL A 5 5.28 -5.42 9.35
N VAL A 6 4.43 -4.89 8.48
CA VAL A 6 3.11 -4.36 8.84
C VAL A 6 2.03 -5.16 8.14
N GLU A 7 0.93 -5.39 8.86
CA GLU A 7 -0.29 -5.96 8.28
C GLU A 7 -1.20 -4.84 7.80
N ILE A 8 -1.76 -5.03 6.60
CA ILE A 8 -2.57 -4.04 5.91
C ILE A 8 -3.90 -4.67 5.55
N GLU A 9 -4.98 -4.11 6.08
CA GLU A 9 -6.34 -4.47 5.70
C GLU A 9 -6.85 -3.46 4.66
N VAL A 10 -7.20 -3.95 3.47
CA VAL A 10 -7.76 -3.12 2.40
C VAL A 10 -9.26 -2.93 2.63
N LEU A 11 -9.69 -1.68 2.81
CA LEU A 11 -11.09 -1.35 3.10
C LEU A 11 -11.87 -1.06 1.82
N LYS A 12 -11.31 -0.24 0.92
CA LYS A 12 -11.92 0.12 -0.36
C LYS A 12 -10.91 0.69 -1.34
N ARG A 13 -11.28 0.72 -2.62
CA ARG A 13 -10.61 1.55 -3.62
C ARG A 13 -11.09 3.00 -3.51
N VAL A 14 -10.19 3.93 -3.78
CA VAL A 14 -10.47 5.38 -3.79
C VAL A 14 -9.81 6.02 -5.00
N SER A 15 -10.40 7.07 -5.56
CA SER A 15 -9.71 7.86 -6.59
C SER A 15 -8.65 8.74 -5.95
N GLY A 16 -7.48 8.88 -6.59
CA GLY A 16 -6.40 9.75 -6.13
C GLY A 16 -6.86 11.20 -6.03
N SER A 17 -7.54 11.70 -7.06
CA SER A 17 -8.08 13.06 -7.08
C SER A 17 -9.06 13.37 -5.94
N SER A 18 -9.85 12.38 -5.48
CA SER A 18 -10.89 12.61 -4.46
C SER A 18 -10.36 12.68 -3.03
N VAL A 19 -9.18 12.11 -2.77
CA VAL A 19 -8.58 12.11 -1.42
C VAL A 19 -7.33 12.97 -1.30
N ALA A 20 -6.76 13.47 -2.40
CA ALA A 20 -5.52 14.25 -2.42
C ALA A 20 -5.52 15.40 -1.41
N SER A 21 -6.61 16.16 -1.32
CA SER A 21 -6.76 17.29 -0.38
C SER A 21 -6.92 16.88 1.09
N SER A 22 -7.18 15.60 1.35
CA SER A 22 -7.35 15.01 2.69
C SER A 22 -6.14 14.22 3.16
N LEU A 23 -5.10 14.08 2.33
CA LEU A 23 -3.85 13.43 2.71
C LEU A 23 -3.01 14.38 3.57
N PHE A 24 -2.47 13.86 4.66
CA PHE A 24 -1.58 14.60 5.56
C PHE A 24 -0.48 13.66 6.08
N GLY A 25 0.59 14.25 6.60
CA GLY A 25 1.76 13.51 7.08
C GLY A 25 2.79 13.24 5.99
N GLN A 26 3.86 12.54 6.36
CA GLN A 26 4.92 12.19 5.42
C GLN A 26 4.60 10.89 4.69
N PRO A 27 4.78 10.82 3.35
CA PRO A 27 4.62 9.59 2.60
C PRO A 27 5.68 8.57 3.02
N ILE A 28 5.27 7.30 3.11
CA ILE A 28 6.14 6.17 3.39
C ILE A 28 6.02 5.18 2.24
N TYR A 29 7.16 4.61 1.81
CA TYR A 29 7.20 3.58 0.79
C TYR A 29 6.98 2.20 1.40
N LEU A 30 6.02 1.47 0.84
CA LEU A 30 5.75 0.08 1.18
C LEU A 30 6.27 -0.83 0.08
N MET A 31 6.91 -1.92 0.47
CA MET A 31 7.39 -2.96 -0.45
C MET A 31 6.76 -4.30 -0.06
N PRO A 32 6.44 -5.17 -1.04
CA PRO A 32 5.99 -6.53 -0.74
C PRO A 32 6.97 -7.24 0.18
N THR A 33 6.46 -7.91 1.21
CA THR A 33 7.31 -8.63 2.15
C THR A 33 8.09 -9.74 1.46
N GLY A 34 9.37 -9.85 1.81
CA GLY A 34 10.21 -11.02 1.53
C GLY A 34 10.42 -11.87 2.78
N ALA A 35 9.46 -11.87 3.71
CA ALA A 35 9.59 -12.54 5.00
C ALA A 35 10.07 -13.98 4.83
N THR A 36 11.08 -14.37 5.61
CA THR A 36 11.71 -15.69 5.58
C THR A 36 10.79 -16.83 6.01
N SER A 37 9.60 -16.51 6.52
CA SER A 37 8.55 -17.46 6.88
C SER A 37 7.67 -17.88 5.70
N LEU A 38 7.78 -17.21 4.55
CA LEU A 38 7.04 -17.53 3.33
C LEU A 38 7.88 -18.40 2.41
N SER A 39 7.22 -19.26 1.61
CA SER A 39 7.92 -20.00 0.56
C SER A 39 8.38 -19.04 -0.55
N PHE A 40 9.34 -19.48 -1.36
CA PHE A 40 9.80 -18.68 -2.50
C PHE A 40 8.66 -18.41 -3.50
N GLU A 41 7.82 -19.42 -3.73
CA GLU A 41 6.63 -19.35 -4.56
C GLU A 41 5.67 -18.26 -4.04
N ASP A 42 5.37 -18.25 -2.73
CA ASP A 42 4.51 -17.22 -2.13
C ASP A 42 5.09 -15.81 -2.28
N ILE A 43 6.41 -15.66 -2.10
CA ILE A 43 7.09 -14.37 -2.28
C ILE A 43 6.99 -13.91 -3.74
N TRP A 44 7.20 -14.82 -4.68
CA TRP A 44 7.11 -14.53 -6.11
C TRP A 44 5.69 -14.16 -6.53
N GLU A 45 4.70 -14.95 -6.14
CA GLU A 45 3.28 -14.70 -6.41
C GLU A 45 2.82 -13.37 -5.80
N ASN A 46 3.23 -13.07 -4.57
CA ASN A 46 2.91 -11.80 -3.92
C ASN A 46 3.51 -10.62 -4.70
N ARG A 47 4.76 -10.72 -5.17
CA ARG A 47 5.37 -9.67 -6.01
C ARG A 47 4.63 -9.47 -7.33
N GLN A 48 4.25 -10.57 -8.00
CA GLN A 48 3.47 -10.50 -9.25
C GLN A 48 2.10 -9.88 -9.01
N TYR A 49 1.41 -10.29 -7.94
CA TYR A 49 0.13 -9.74 -7.53
C TYR A 49 0.21 -8.23 -7.28
N VAL A 50 1.17 -7.77 -6.47
CA VAL A 50 1.33 -6.34 -6.17
C VAL A 50 1.69 -5.52 -7.41
N SER A 51 2.51 -6.08 -8.31
CA SER A 51 2.85 -5.43 -9.59
C SER A 51 1.60 -5.25 -10.47
N CYS A 52 0.80 -6.32 -10.62
CA CYS A 52 -0.45 -6.28 -11.37
C CYS A 52 -1.46 -5.29 -10.77
N LEU A 53 -1.64 -5.32 -9.45
CA LEU A 53 -2.52 -4.41 -8.72
C LEU A 53 -2.08 -2.95 -8.90
N SER A 54 -0.78 -2.67 -8.76
CA SER A 54 -0.23 -1.32 -8.92
C SER A 54 -0.49 -0.77 -10.33
N ARG A 55 -0.33 -1.61 -11.36
CA ARG A 55 -0.65 -1.22 -12.74
C ARG A 55 -2.14 -0.89 -12.91
N GLN A 56 -3.03 -1.75 -12.41
CA GLN A 56 -4.48 -1.53 -12.51
C GLN A 56 -4.94 -0.26 -11.79
N LEU A 57 -4.38 0.03 -10.61
CA LEU A 57 -4.69 1.22 -9.84
C LEU A 57 -4.21 2.48 -10.58
N ASN A 58 -3.00 2.43 -11.15
CA ASN A 58 -2.42 3.55 -11.90
C ASN A 58 -3.19 3.86 -13.19
N GLU A 59 -3.68 2.84 -13.90
CA GLU A 59 -4.51 3.01 -15.10
C GLU A 59 -5.86 3.70 -14.83
N LYS A 60 -6.33 3.66 -13.58
CA LYS A 60 -7.67 4.14 -13.18
C LYS A 60 -7.65 5.40 -12.31
N ASP A 61 -6.49 5.99 -12.07
CA ASP A 61 -6.29 7.03 -11.06
C ASP A 61 -6.80 6.60 -9.67
N GLU A 62 -6.53 5.35 -9.26
CA GLU A 62 -7.01 4.79 -8.01
C GLU A 62 -5.87 4.53 -7.00
N GLY A 63 -6.25 4.48 -5.73
CA GLY A 63 -5.46 3.97 -4.62
C GLY A 63 -6.32 3.08 -3.72
N LEU A 64 -5.71 2.60 -2.64
CA LEU A 64 -6.37 1.77 -1.64
C LEU A 64 -6.50 2.57 -0.36
N LEU A 65 -7.72 2.72 0.14
CA LEU A 65 -7.93 3.10 1.53
C LEU A 65 -7.74 1.85 2.38
N SER A 66 -6.77 1.90 3.28
CA SER A 66 -6.34 0.76 4.05
C SER A 66 -6.18 1.11 5.53
N ARG A 67 -6.20 0.08 6.36
CA ARG A 67 -5.93 0.15 7.79
C ARG A 67 -4.61 -0.56 8.08
N VAL A 68 -3.72 0.11 8.79
CA VAL A 68 -2.47 -0.48 9.29
C VAL A 68 -2.71 -1.02 10.70
N LEU A 69 -2.33 -2.28 10.89
CA LEU A 69 -2.43 -2.99 12.17
C LEU A 69 -1.01 -3.12 12.76
N ALA A 70 -0.74 -2.47 13.89
CA ALA A 70 0.52 -2.64 14.63
C ALA A 70 0.54 -3.92 15.48
N SER A 71 -0.63 -4.49 15.75
CA SER A 71 -0.83 -5.75 16.45
C SER A 71 -2.23 -6.28 16.11
N PRO A 72 -2.50 -7.60 16.18
CA PRO A 72 -3.83 -8.14 15.95
C PRO A 72 -4.87 -7.42 16.83
N GLY A 73 -5.83 -6.74 16.20
CA GLY A 73 -6.90 -6.02 16.89
C GLY A 73 -6.59 -4.58 17.35
N THR A 74 -5.38 -4.06 17.15
CA THR A 74 -5.05 -2.66 17.54
C THR A 74 -4.94 -1.75 16.32
N LEU A 75 -5.92 -0.86 16.17
CA LEU A 75 -5.99 0.17 15.14
C LEU A 75 -4.85 1.17 15.31
N THR A 76 -4.00 1.32 14.29
CA THR A 76 -2.82 2.22 14.39
C THR A 76 -2.94 3.43 13.48
N ALA A 77 -3.40 3.24 12.24
CA ALA A 77 -3.65 4.35 11.31
C ALA A 77 -4.58 3.95 10.17
N LEU A 78 -5.36 4.93 9.69
CA LEU A 78 -6.02 4.88 8.39
C LEU A 78 -5.08 5.51 7.36
N VAL A 79 -4.76 4.81 6.28
CA VAL A 79 -3.79 5.26 5.27
C VAL A 79 -4.37 5.12 3.88
N ALA A 80 -3.93 5.97 2.96
CA ALA A 80 -4.16 5.79 1.54
C ALA A 80 -2.86 5.29 0.90
N ILE A 81 -2.94 4.19 0.14
CA ILE A 81 -1.82 3.57 -0.55
C ILE A 81 -2.00 3.79 -2.04
N PHE A 82 -1.02 4.43 -2.67
CA PHE A 82 -1.00 4.70 -4.11
C PHE A 82 0.17 3.97 -4.78
N PRO A 83 0.06 3.61 -6.07
CA PRO A 83 1.20 3.19 -6.86
C PRO A 83 2.32 4.25 -6.81
N ALA A 84 3.58 3.83 -6.70
CA ALA A 84 4.70 4.78 -6.59
C ALA A 84 4.80 5.76 -7.78
N SER A 85 4.37 5.33 -8.98
CA SER A 85 4.27 6.17 -10.18
C SER A 85 3.30 7.35 -10.03
N HIS A 86 2.29 7.23 -9.17
CA HIS A 86 1.28 8.25 -8.90
C HIS A 86 1.78 9.39 -8.01
N CYS A 87 2.76 9.12 -7.15
CA CYS A 87 3.26 10.09 -6.18
C CYS A 87 4.01 11.28 -6.82
N ASN A 88 4.47 11.16 -8.07
CA ASN A 88 5.14 12.25 -8.78
C ASN A 88 4.18 13.41 -9.17
N GLY A 89 2.86 13.17 -9.18
CA GLY A 89 1.84 14.16 -9.52
C GLY A 89 1.03 14.70 -8.33
N LEU A 90 0.98 13.97 -7.21
CA LEU A 90 0.10 14.27 -6.06
C LEU A 90 0.73 15.13 -4.95
N TYR A 91 2.06 15.26 -4.92
CA TYR A 91 2.80 16.01 -3.87
C TYR A 91 3.48 17.29 -4.42
N ARG A 92 2.80 18.02 -5.31
CA ARG A 92 3.23 19.35 -5.75
C ARG A 92 2.52 20.46 -4.98
#